data_AF-A0A7L1NDT0-F1
#
_entry.id   AF-A0A7L1NDT0-F1
#
_cell.length_a   1.000
_cell.length_b   1.000
_cell.length_c   1.000
_cell.angle_alpha   90.00
_cell.angle_beta   90.00
_cell.angle_gamma   90.00
#
_symmetry.space_group_name_H-M   'P 1'
#
loop_
_entity.id
_entity.type
_entity.pdbx_description
1 polymer ?
#
loop_
_entity_poly.entity_id
_entity_poly.type
_entity_poly.pdbx_seq_one_letter_code
_entity_poly.pdbx_strand_id
1 'polypeptide(L)'
;VDVNECTSDNPCTQTCVNTYGSFLCRCEPGYELEADGVNCSDMDECSFSEFLCQHECVNGPGSYYCVCPSGYNLLDDSRSCQDINECETRNFTCTPQQTCFNIPGEYKCLDPVRCEEPYIQINENRCMCPAENAGCRDQPFTILYRVMDMVSGRSVPSDIFQMQATTRYPGAYYIFQIKSGNEGREFYMR
;
A
#
# COMPACT_ATOMS: atom_id res chain seq x y z
N VAL A 1 50.72 21.63 35.34
CA VAL A 1 49.46 21.10 35.88
C VAL A 1 48.44 21.26 34.77
N ASP A 2 47.75 20.19 34.42
CA ASP A 2 46.70 20.20 33.39
C ASP A 2 45.47 20.94 33.91
N VAL A 3 44.83 21.75 33.07
CA VAL A 3 43.60 22.47 33.41
C VAL A 3 42.45 21.65 32.85
N ASN A 4 41.41 21.36 33.64
CA ASN A 4 40.26 20.61 33.14
C ASN A 4 39.24 21.57 32.54
N GLU A 5 39.29 21.76 31.21
CA GLU A 5 38.41 22.69 30.50
C GLU A 5 36.93 22.30 30.59
N CYS A 6 36.61 21.02 30.85
CA CYS A 6 35.22 20.54 30.96
C CYS A 6 34.51 20.94 32.27
N THR A 7 35.20 21.54 33.25
CA THR A 7 34.65 21.79 34.60
C THR A 7 34.22 23.24 34.87
N SER A 8 34.70 24.20 34.09
CA SER A 8 34.42 25.63 34.31
C SER A 8 33.33 26.19 33.40
N ASP A 9 33.37 25.84 32.12
CA ASP A 9 32.40 26.24 31.10
C ASP A 9 32.52 25.21 29.98
N ASN A 10 31.56 24.28 29.89
CA ASN A 10 31.68 23.12 28.99
C ASN A 10 31.81 23.62 27.54
N PRO A 11 32.97 23.43 26.89
CA PRO A 11 33.18 23.95 25.55
C PRO A 11 32.34 23.22 24.50
N CYS A 12 31.93 21.97 24.78
CA CYS A 12 31.23 21.09 23.84
C CYS A 12 29.70 21.21 23.94
N THR A 13 28.98 21.03 22.83
CA THR A 13 27.50 20.94 22.87
C THR A 13 26.99 19.72 23.61
N GLN A 14 27.70 18.61 23.51
CA GLN A 14 27.36 17.33 24.13
C GLN A 14 28.43 16.90 25.13
N THR A 15 29.20 15.86 24.85
CA THR A 15 30.15 15.28 25.83
C THR A 15 31.53 15.91 25.70
N CYS A 16 32.06 16.47 26.79
CA CYS A 16 33.46 16.93 26.89
C CYS A 16 34.34 15.91 27.59
N VAL A 17 35.50 15.62 27.00
CA VAL A 17 36.52 14.74 27.55
C VAL A 17 37.82 15.52 27.72
N ASN A 18 38.26 15.71 28.96
CA ASN A 18 39.53 16.37 29.25
C ASN A 18 40.70 15.48 28.81
N THR A 19 41.69 16.06 28.13
CA THR A 19 42.91 15.38 27.69
C THR A 19 44.14 16.17 28.15
N TYR A 20 45.33 15.57 28.10
CA TYR A 20 46.52 16.30 28.54
C TYR A 20 46.87 17.43 27.55
N GLY A 21 46.73 18.69 28.00
CA GLY A 21 47.04 19.88 27.22
C GLY A 21 45.92 20.38 26.29
N SER A 22 44.74 19.75 26.30
CA SER A 22 43.54 20.21 25.58
C SER A 22 42.30 19.38 25.98
N PHE A 23 41.19 19.53 25.26
CA PHE A 23 39.98 18.73 25.43
C PHE A 23 39.51 18.14 24.09
N LEU A 24 38.65 17.13 24.15
CA LEU A 24 37.98 16.54 22.99
C LEU A 24 36.47 16.51 23.21
N CYS A 25 35.73 16.99 22.23
CA CYS A 25 34.28 16.83 22.19
C CYS A 25 33.89 15.50 21.53
N ARG A 26 32.88 14.84 22.10
CA ARG A 26 32.29 13.60 21.56
C ARG A 26 30.80 13.78 21.43
N CYS A 27 30.28 13.29 20.32
CA CYS A 27 28.85 13.26 20.06
C CYS A 27 28.22 11.96 20.58
N GLU A 28 26.97 12.06 21.00
CA GLU A 28 26.07 10.96 21.34
C GLU A 28 25.78 10.11 20.07
N PRO A 29 25.36 8.84 20.23
CA PRO A 29 24.93 8.03 19.09
C PRO A 29 23.85 8.75 18.26
N GLY A 30 23.98 8.70 16.93
CA GLY A 30 23.08 9.41 16.01
C GLY A 30 23.51 10.83 15.66
N TYR A 31 24.64 11.33 16.21
CA TYR A 31 25.17 12.65 15.90
C TYR A 31 26.59 12.57 15.33
N GLU A 32 26.92 13.50 14.44
CA GLU A 32 28.26 13.69 13.89
C GLU A 32 28.91 15.00 14.39
N LEU A 33 30.22 14.93 14.67
CA LEU A 33 31.00 16.08 15.10
C LEU A 33 31.25 17.00 13.91
N GLU A 34 30.87 18.25 14.03
CA GLU A 34 31.06 19.26 13.00
C GLU A 34 32.55 19.60 12.81
N ALA A 35 32.87 20.29 11.71
CA ALA A 35 34.24 20.64 11.34
C ALA A 35 34.93 21.58 12.36
N ASP A 36 34.17 22.25 13.22
CA ASP A 36 34.71 23.05 14.32
C ASP A 36 35.25 22.20 15.49
N GLY A 37 34.95 20.89 15.50
CA GLY A 37 35.38 19.95 16.53
C GLY A 37 34.66 20.10 17.87
N VAL A 38 33.56 20.87 17.90
CA VAL A 38 32.88 21.28 19.15
C VAL A 38 31.37 21.08 19.08
N ASN A 39 30.77 21.37 17.94
CA ASN A 39 29.34 21.19 17.71
C ASN A 39 29.03 19.78 17.21
N CYS A 40 27.84 19.29 17.55
CA CYS A 40 27.34 17.98 17.13
C CYS A 40 26.05 18.22 16.36
N SER A 41 26.02 17.76 15.11
CA SER A 41 24.84 17.82 14.26
C SER A 41 24.22 16.43 14.15
N ASP A 42 22.90 16.40 14.05
CA ASP A 42 22.14 15.17 13.90
C ASP A 42 22.44 14.50 12.55
N MET A 43 22.69 13.19 12.55
CA MET A 43 22.93 12.44 11.32
C MET A 43 21.60 12.12 10.67
N ASP A 44 21.35 12.66 9.48
CA ASP A 44 20.14 12.35 8.73
C ASP A 44 20.19 10.95 8.10
N GLU A 45 19.79 9.93 8.85
CA GLU A 45 19.83 8.55 8.36
C GLU A 45 18.96 8.34 7.12
N CYS A 46 17.86 9.09 6.98
CA CYS A 46 16.97 9.04 5.83
C CYS A 46 17.66 9.47 4.53
N SER A 47 18.66 10.36 4.61
CA SER A 47 19.48 10.77 3.47
C SER A 47 20.57 9.76 3.10
N PHE A 48 20.93 8.85 4.01
CA PHE A 48 22.02 7.87 3.79
C PHE A 48 21.54 6.55 3.19
N SER A 49 20.30 6.13 3.41
CA SER A 49 19.79 4.84 2.92
C SER A 49 18.30 4.85 2.63
N GLU A 50 17.96 4.63 1.36
CA GLU A 50 16.58 4.51 0.88
C GLU A 50 15.84 3.25 1.38
N PHE A 51 16.56 2.30 1.98
CA PHE A 51 16.00 1.01 2.43
C PHE A 51 15.78 0.91 3.95
N LEU A 52 15.84 2.04 4.67
CA LEU A 52 15.64 2.06 6.12
C LEU A 52 14.20 1.77 6.54
N CYS A 53 13.24 2.26 5.74
CA CYS A 53 11.81 2.14 5.98
C CYS A 53 11.12 1.53 4.75
N GLN A 54 10.03 0.79 4.94
CA GLN A 54 9.23 0.29 3.81
C GLN A 54 8.54 1.43 3.03
N HIS A 55 8.18 2.52 3.71
CA HIS A 55 7.51 3.68 3.13
C HIS A 55 8.24 4.98 3.46
N GLU A 56 7.75 5.78 4.41
CA GLU A 56 8.31 7.10 4.70
C GLU A 56 9.32 7.00 5.85
N CYS A 57 10.50 7.61 5.64
CA CYS A 57 11.51 7.80 6.67
C CYS A 57 11.45 9.25 7.14
N VAL A 58 11.38 9.46 8.46
CA VAL A 58 11.42 10.78 9.06
C VAL A 58 12.64 10.86 9.96
N ASN A 59 13.54 11.80 9.65
CA ASN A 59 14.70 12.05 10.47
C ASN A 59 14.30 12.70 11.79
N GLY A 60 14.94 12.28 12.88
CA GLY A 60 14.65 12.77 14.22
C GLY A 60 15.94 12.92 15.04
N PRO A 61 15.91 13.70 16.13
CA PRO A 61 17.12 13.97 16.91
C PRO A 61 17.72 12.69 17.51
N GLY A 62 18.92 12.32 17.08
CA GLY A 62 19.69 11.15 17.48
C GLY A 62 19.23 9.82 16.88
N SER A 63 18.19 9.84 16.03
CA SER A 63 17.67 8.67 15.32
C SER A 63 16.51 9.06 14.39
N TYR A 64 16.36 8.32 13.31
CA TYR A 64 15.14 8.30 12.50
C TYR A 64 13.99 7.46 13.09
N TYR A 65 12.79 7.63 12.51
CA TYR A 65 11.66 6.72 12.67
C TYR A 65 10.90 6.54 11.34
N CYS A 66 10.28 5.37 11.17
CA CYS A 66 9.50 5.06 9.98
C CYS A 66 8.02 5.36 10.18
N VAL A 67 7.38 5.88 9.14
CA VAL A 67 5.95 6.18 9.13
C VAL A 67 5.27 5.38 8.02
N CYS A 68 4.15 4.75 8.38
CA CYS A 68 3.31 4.03 7.43
C CYS A 68 2.24 4.95 6.84
N PRO A 69 1.89 4.78 5.56
CA PRO A 69 0.80 5.53 4.94
C PRO A 69 -0.53 5.20 5.62
N SER A 70 -1.54 6.03 5.38
CA SER A 70 -2.90 5.78 5.86
C SER A 70 -3.40 4.40 5.40
N GLY A 71 -4.10 3.69 6.29
CA GLY A 71 -4.54 2.31 6.04
C GLY A 71 -3.51 1.24 6.43
N TYR A 72 -2.38 1.62 7.02
CA TYR A 72 -1.34 0.68 7.45
C TYR A 72 -0.90 0.93 8.90
N ASN A 73 -0.49 -0.14 9.59
CA ASN A 73 0.15 -0.10 10.90
C ASN A 73 1.64 -0.41 10.79
N LEU A 74 2.46 0.28 11.58
CA LEU A 74 3.88 -0.03 11.74
C LEU A 74 4.04 -1.32 12.54
N LEU A 75 4.84 -2.25 12.02
CA LEU A 75 5.15 -3.52 12.68
C LEU A 75 6.19 -3.35 13.79
N ASP A 76 6.35 -4.39 14.62
CA ASP A 76 7.29 -4.40 15.75
C ASP A 76 8.76 -4.18 15.35
N ASP A 77 9.11 -4.44 14.08
CA ASP A 77 10.44 -4.13 13.53
C ASP A 77 10.70 -2.62 13.34
N SER A 78 9.68 -1.78 13.58
CA SER A 78 9.69 -0.32 13.44
C SER A 78 10.05 0.16 12.03
N ARG A 79 9.91 -0.69 11.01
CA ARG A 79 10.32 -0.39 9.62
C ARG A 79 9.29 -0.81 8.59
N SER A 80 8.60 -1.91 8.83
CA SER A 80 7.65 -2.52 7.92
C SER A 80 6.22 -2.09 8.24
N CYS A 81 5.39 -2.04 7.21
CA CYS A 81 4.00 -1.61 7.28
C CYS A 81 3.08 -2.78 6.90
N GLN A 82 2.13 -3.06 7.79
CA GLN A 82 1.08 -4.05 7.58
C GLN A 82 -0.24 -3.36 7.27
N ASP A 83 -0.91 -3.83 6.22
CA ASP A 83 -2.24 -3.37 5.84
C ASP A 83 -3.25 -3.58 6.98
N ILE A 84 -4.09 -2.57 7.23
CA ILE A 84 -5.16 -2.64 8.21
C ILE A 84 -6.35 -3.29 7.52
N ASN A 85 -6.75 -4.48 7.98
CA ASN A 85 -7.96 -5.09 7.46
C ASN A 85 -9.21 -4.43 8.08
N GLU A 86 -9.80 -3.44 7.40
CA GLU A 86 -10.98 -2.74 7.93
C GLU A 86 -12.19 -3.67 8.02
N CYS A 87 -12.30 -4.63 7.09
CA CYS A 87 -13.39 -5.61 7.07
C CYS A 87 -13.37 -6.56 8.27
N GLU A 88 -12.18 -6.95 8.75
CA GLU A 88 -12.03 -7.78 9.96
C GLU A 88 -12.23 -6.97 11.24
N THR A 89 -11.67 -5.77 11.30
CA THR A 89 -11.77 -4.88 12.47
C THR A 89 -13.13 -4.21 12.61
N ARG A 90 -14.02 -4.37 11.61
CA ARG A 90 -15.33 -3.71 11.50
C ARG A 90 -15.25 -2.18 11.53
N ASN A 91 -14.14 -1.62 11.04
CA ASN A 91 -13.93 -0.18 10.95
C ASN A 91 -14.20 0.32 9.52
N PHE A 92 -15.40 0.05 9.01
CA PHE A 92 -15.81 0.42 7.65
C PHE A 92 -17.23 0.99 7.64
N THR A 93 -17.53 1.80 6.62
CA THR A 93 -18.87 2.39 6.42
C THR A 93 -19.44 1.93 5.08
N CYS A 94 -20.03 0.73 5.08
CA CYS A 94 -20.79 0.21 3.94
C CYS A 94 -22.30 0.22 4.24
N THR A 95 -23.13 0.27 3.21
CA THR A 95 -24.58 0.05 3.38
C THR A 95 -24.85 -1.41 3.79
N PRO A 96 -25.97 -1.71 4.47
CA PRO A 96 -26.27 -3.09 4.88
C PRO A 96 -26.43 -4.10 3.73
N GLN A 97 -26.61 -3.62 2.49
CA GLN A 97 -26.71 -4.46 1.30
C GLN A 97 -25.35 -4.72 0.63
N GLN A 98 -24.33 -3.94 0.98
CA GLN A 98 -22.98 -4.05 0.40
C GLN A 98 -22.11 -5.01 1.20
N THR A 99 -21.14 -5.61 0.51
CA THR A 99 -20.12 -6.47 1.12
C THR A 99 -18.80 -5.72 1.21
N CYS A 100 -18.15 -5.76 2.37
CA CYS A 100 -16.82 -5.17 2.57
C CYS A 100 -15.76 -6.03 1.88
N PHE A 101 -14.85 -5.39 1.18
CA PHE A 101 -13.72 -6.02 0.52
C PHE A 101 -12.44 -5.25 0.85
N ASN A 102 -11.50 -5.92 1.51
CA ASN A 102 -10.27 -5.31 1.99
C ASN A 102 -9.22 -5.23 0.87
N ILE A 103 -8.60 -4.07 0.69
CA ILE A 103 -7.56 -3.84 -0.32
C ILE A 103 -6.34 -3.16 0.33
N PRO A 104 -5.13 -3.25 -0.24
CA PRO A 104 -3.97 -2.60 0.38
C PRO A 104 -4.16 -1.09 0.56
N GLY A 105 -4.24 -0.63 1.80
CA GLY A 105 -4.39 0.77 2.23
C GLY A 105 -5.82 1.29 2.31
N GLU A 106 -6.84 0.50 1.96
CA GLU A 106 -8.24 0.93 1.99
C GLU A 106 -9.20 -0.27 1.98
N TYR A 107 -10.51 -0.01 2.00
CA TYR A 107 -11.53 -1.01 1.70
C TYR A 107 -12.47 -0.51 0.60
N LYS A 108 -13.11 -1.44 -0.10
CA LYS A 108 -14.20 -1.15 -1.03
C LYS A 108 -15.49 -1.80 -0.57
N CYS A 109 -16.58 -1.05 -0.68
CA CYS A 109 -17.93 -1.59 -0.52
C CYS A 109 -18.42 -2.07 -1.89
N LEU A 110 -18.57 -3.37 -2.03
CA LEU A 110 -19.06 -3.97 -3.26
C LEU A 110 -20.58 -4.11 -3.21
N ASP A 111 -21.23 -3.61 -4.25
CA ASP A 111 -22.67 -3.80 -4.43
C ASP A 111 -22.98 -5.28 -4.68
N PRO A 112 -24.12 -5.77 -4.19
CA PRO A 112 -24.55 -7.13 -4.48
C PRO A 112 -24.78 -7.27 -5.98
N VAL A 113 -24.36 -8.41 -6.54
CA VAL A 113 -24.55 -8.70 -7.96
C VAL A 113 -26.04 -8.64 -8.29
N ARG A 114 -26.38 -7.84 -9.31
CA ARG A 114 -27.72 -7.79 -9.89
C ARG A 114 -27.64 -8.22 -11.34
N CYS A 115 -28.33 -9.30 -11.67
CA CYS A 115 -28.40 -9.79 -13.04
C CYS A 115 -29.38 -8.93 -13.83
N GLU A 116 -28.96 -8.47 -15.01
CA GLU A 116 -29.88 -7.83 -15.95
C GLU A 116 -30.73 -8.89 -16.66
N GLU A 117 -31.99 -8.58 -16.94
CA GLU A 117 -32.87 -9.42 -17.75
C GLU A 117 -32.19 -9.71 -19.11
N PRO A 118 -32.15 -10.98 -19.59
CA PRO A 118 -32.91 -12.16 -19.17
C PRO A 118 -32.19 -13.09 -18.17
N TYR A 119 -31.11 -12.65 -17.52
CA TYR A 119 -30.32 -13.49 -16.61
C TYR A 119 -30.94 -13.58 -15.22
N ILE A 120 -30.90 -14.79 -14.66
CA ILE A 120 -31.37 -15.08 -13.30
C ILE A 120 -30.15 -15.28 -12.40
N GLN A 121 -30.19 -14.68 -11.20
CA GLN A 121 -29.14 -14.85 -10.20
C GLN A 121 -29.24 -16.24 -9.58
N ILE A 122 -28.16 -17.02 -9.71
CA ILE A 122 -28.08 -18.38 -9.17
C ILE A 122 -27.41 -18.38 -7.79
N ASN A 123 -26.40 -17.53 -7.62
CA ASN A 123 -25.75 -17.29 -6.32
C ASN A 123 -25.16 -15.88 -6.27
N GLU A 124 -24.51 -15.54 -5.15
CA GLU A 124 -23.90 -14.24 -4.87
C GLU A 124 -23.05 -13.68 -6.02
N ASN A 125 -22.39 -14.53 -6.81
CA ASN A 125 -21.44 -14.13 -7.84
C ASN A 125 -21.71 -14.76 -9.22
N ARG A 126 -22.94 -15.25 -9.47
CA ARG A 126 -23.28 -15.97 -10.70
C ARG A 126 -24.67 -15.64 -11.22
N CYS A 127 -24.70 -15.23 -12.48
CA CYS A 127 -25.93 -15.09 -13.27
C CYS A 127 -25.96 -16.18 -14.34
N MET A 128 -27.14 -16.73 -14.63
CA MET A 128 -27.33 -17.74 -15.66
C MET A 128 -28.51 -17.36 -16.54
N CYS A 129 -28.38 -17.60 -17.83
CA CYS A 129 -29.56 -17.51 -18.68
C CYS A 129 -30.28 -18.87 -18.79
N PRO A 130 -31.60 -18.93 -18.53
CA PRO A 130 -32.41 -20.12 -18.79
C PRO A 130 -32.47 -20.45 -20.29
N ALA A 131 -32.16 -21.71 -20.64
CA ALA A 131 -32.02 -22.20 -22.01
C ALA A 131 -33.31 -22.08 -22.87
N GLU A 132 -34.47 -21.96 -22.24
CA GLU A 132 -35.78 -21.92 -22.91
C GLU A 132 -36.19 -20.49 -23.33
N ASN A 133 -35.38 -19.47 -23.02
CA ASN A 133 -35.72 -18.08 -23.26
C ASN A 133 -35.14 -17.59 -24.61
N ALA A 134 -36.00 -17.06 -25.49
CA ALA A 134 -35.60 -16.62 -26.83
C ALA A 134 -34.54 -15.49 -26.81
N GLY A 135 -34.49 -14.71 -25.71
CA GLY A 135 -33.53 -13.62 -25.52
C GLY A 135 -32.07 -14.04 -25.31
N CYS A 136 -31.78 -15.33 -25.17
CA CYS A 136 -30.43 -15.83 -24.84
C CYS A 136 -29.72 -16.60 -25.92
N ARG A 137 -30.30 -16.63 -27.13
CA ARG A 137 -29.74 -17.42 -28.23
C ARG A 137 -28.34 -16.96 -28.65
N ASP A 138 -28.05 -15.67 -28.48
CA ASP A 138 -26.81 -15.00 -28.84
C ASP A 138 -26.10 -14.38 -27.62
N GLN A 139 -26.42 -14.84 -26.40
CA GLN A 139 -25.88 -14.32 -25.14
C GLN A 139 -25.05 -15.38 -24.40
N PRO A 140 -24.11 -14.98 -23.53
CA PRO A 140 -23.45 -15.90 -22.60
C PRO A 140 -24.44 -16.75 -21.81
N PHE A 141 -24.13 -18.03 -21.61
CA PHE A 141 -25.00 -18.91 -20.82
C PHE A 141 -24.86 -18.68 -19.31
N THR A 142 -23.68 -18.27 -18.87
CA THR A 142 -23.38 -18.00 -17.45
C THR A 142 -22.39 -16.85 -17.36
N ILE A 143 -22.66 -15.92 -16.46
CA ILE A 143 -21.79 -14.80 -16.12
C ILE A 143 -21.31 -14.99 -14.68
N LEU A 144 -19.98 -14.96 -14.50
CA LEU A 144 -19.34 -15.05 -13.21
C LEU A 144 -18.74 -13.70 -12.84
N TYR A 145 -19.16 -13.18 -11.69
CA TYR A 145 -18.60 -11.96 -11.13
C TYR A 145 -17.40 -12.34 -10.28
N ARG A 146 -16.25 -11.75 -10.59
CA ARG A 146 -15.00 -11.86 -9.85
C ARG A 146 -14.42 -10.47 -9.75
N VAL A 147 -14.01 -10.10 -8.56
CA VAL A 147 -13.32 -8.83 -8.32
C VAL A 147 -11.83 -9.13 -8.22
N MET A 148 -11.04 -8.28 -8.83
CA MET A 148 -9.59 -8.27 -8.70
C MET A 148 -9.17 -6.84 -8.44
N ASP A 149 -8.26 -6.65 -7.49
CA ASP A 149 -7.63 -5.37 -7.26
C ASP A 149 -6.42 -5.22 -8.14
N MET A 150 -6.28 -4.04 -8.72
CA MET A 150 -5.16 -3.70 -9.58
C MET A 150 -4.55 -2.39 -9.14
N VAL A 151 -3.23 -2.38 -9.03
CA VAL A 151 -2.47 -1.15 -8.90
C VAL A 151 -2.54 -0.40 -10.22
N SER A 152 -2.85 0.90 -10.15
CA SER A 152 -2.92 1.77 -11.32
C SER A 152 -1.62 1.72 -12.13
N GLY A 153 -1.74 1.65 -13.46
CA GLY A 153 -0.59 1.63 -14.38
C GLY A 153 0.14 0.29 -14.51
N ARG A 154 -0.38 -0.80 -13.90
CA ARG A 154 0.19 -2.15 -14.03
C ARG A 154 -0.59 -3.00 -15.04
N SER A 155 0.14 -3.69 -15.92
CA SER A 155 -0.43 -4.69 -16.83
C SER A 155 -0.61 -6.02 -16.10
N VAL A 156 -1.75 -6.68 -16.27
CA VAL A 156 -1.95 -8.06 -15.81
C VAL A 156 -1.42 -9.03 -16.87
N PRO A 157 -0.49 -9.93 -16.54
CA PRO A 157 -0.08 -10.99 -17.45
C PRO A 157 -1.27 -11.85 -17.88
N SER A 158 -1.29 -12.24 -19.16
CA SER A 158 -2.34 -13.11 -19.73
C SER A 158 -2.49 -14.45 -19.02
N ASP A 159 -1.45 -14.90 -18.32
CA ASP A 159 -1.42 -16.19 -17.66
C ASP A 159 -2.09 -16.15 -16.28
N ILE A 160 -2.23 -14.95 -15.71
CA ILE A 160 -2.84 -14.71 -14.39
C ILE A 160 -4.33 -14.37 -14.53
N PHE A 161 -4.69 -13.59 -15.54
CA PHE A 161 -6.07 -13.27 -15.86
C PHE A 161 -6.47 -13.82 -17.22
N GLN A 162 -7.21 -14.93 -17.21
CA GLN A 162 -7.75 -15.55 -18.41
C GLN A 162 -9.27 -15.42 -18.42
N MET A 163 -9.78 -14.72 -19.42
CA MET A 163 -11.19 -14.77 -19.77
C MET A 163 -11.37 -15.75 -20.92
N GLN A 164 -12.07 -16.85 -20.66
CA GLN A 164 -12.40 -17.83 -21.68
C GLN A 164 -13.90 -17.78 -21.98
N ALA A 165 -14.23 -17.46 -23.22
CA ALA A 165 -15.59 -17.61 -23.72
C ALA A 165 -15.71 -18.93 -24.47
N THR A 166 -16.76 -19.70 -24.17
CA THR A 166 -17.09 -20.92 -24.89
C THR A 166 -18.26 -20.64 -25.82
N THR A 167 -18.06 -20.85 -27.13
CA THR A 167 -19.14 -20.75 -28.13
C THR A 167 -19.71 -22.12 -28.46
N ARG A 168 -20.97 -22.13 -28.92
CA ARG A 168 -21.49 -23.22 -29.75
C ARG A 168 -21.10 -23.07 -31.23
N TYR A 169 -20.71 -21.88 -31.70
CA TYR A 169 -20.46 -21.58 -33.10
C TYR A 169 -18.95 -21.40 -33.42
N PRO A 170 -18.40 -22.10 -34.44
CA PRO A 170 -17.03 -21.89 -34.89
C PRO A 170 -16.84 -20.46 -35.44
N GLY A 171 -15.77 -19.77 -35.03
CA GLY A 171 -15.42 -18.44 -35.53
C GLY A 171 -16.08 -17.25 -34.82
N ALA A 172 -16.79 -17.47 -33.71
CA ALA A 172 -17.30 -16.36 -32.91
C ALA A 172 -16.14 -15.59 -32.25
N TYR A 173 -16.24 -14.26 -32.26
CA TYR A 173 -15.35 -13.36 -31.53
C TYR A 173 -16.17 -12.60 -30.48
N TYR A 174 -15.55 -12.28 -29.35
CA TYR A 174 -16.20 -11.62 -28.22
C TYR A 174 -15.47 -10.32 -27.92
N ILE A 175 -16.23 -9.25 -27.70
CA ILE A 175 -15.70 -7.96 -27.27
C ILE A 175 -16.10 -7.81 -25.81
N PHE A 176 -15.11 -7.63 -24.94
CA PHE A 176 -15.34 -7.36 -23.52
C PHE A 176 -15.05 -5.90 -23.25
N GLN A 177 -15.92 -5.27 -22.47
CA GLN A 177 -15.71 -3.92 -21.93
C GLN A 177 -15.47 -4.06 -20.44
N ILE A 178 -14.30 -3.62 -19.97
CA ILE A 178 -14.02 -3.50 -18.54
C ILE A 178 -14.23 -2.04 -18.17
N LYS A 179 -15.14 -1.77 -17.22
CA LYS A 179 -15.32 -0.43 -16.66
C LYS A 179 -14.24 -0.18 -15.61
N SER A 180 -13.44 0.85 -15.81
CA SER A 180 -12.43 1.32 -14.86
C SER A 180 -13.07 2.15 -13.75
N GLY A 181 -13.61 1.50 -12.72
CA GLY A 181 -14.18 2.18 -11.55
C GLY A 181 -15.24 3.23 -11.89
N ASN A 182 -15.36 4.27 -11.05
CA ASN A 182 -16.35 5.35 -11.20
C ASN A 182 -16.01 6.39 -12.29
N GLU A 183 -14.86 6.27 -12.97
CA GLU A 183 -14.40 7.24 -13.99
C GLU A 183 -14.84 6.90 -15.42
N GLY A 184 -15.57 5.79 -15.62
CA GLY A 184 -16.20 5.49 -16.92
C GLY A 184 -15.24 5.21 -18.07
N ARG A 185 -13.96 4.89 -17.81
CA ARG A 185 -13.04 4.46 -18.87
C ARG A 185 -13.32 3.01 -19.24
N GLU A 186 -13.42 2.74 -20.53
CA GLU A 186 -13.63 1.41 -21.10
C GLU A 186 -12.31 0.87 -21.65
N PHE A 187 -11.94 -0.34 -21.23
CA PHE A 187 -10.84 -1.08 -21.86
C PHE A 187 -11.38 -2.05 -22.90
N TYR A 188 -10.78 -2.01 -24.09
CA TYR A 188 -11.05 -2.94 -25.18
C TYR A 188 -9.94 -3.98 -25.20
N MET A 189 -10.26 -5.22 -24.84
CA MET A 189 -9.37 -6.36 -25.09
C MET A 189 -9.52 -6.77 -26.56
N ARG A 190 -8.42 -6.77 -27.30
CA ARG A 190 -8.37 -7.20 -28.71
C ARG A 190 -7.76 -8.58 -28.82
#